data_AF-A0A4V1VIX8-F1
#
_entry.id   AF-A0A4V1VIX8-F1
#
_cell.length_a   1.000
_cell.length_b   1.000
_cell.length_c   1.000
_cell.angle_alpha   90.00
_cell.angle_beta   90.00
_cell.angle_gamma   90.00
#
_symmetry.space_group_name_H-M   'P 1'
#
loop_
_entity.id
_entity.type
_entity.pdbx_description
1 polymer ?
#
loop_
_entity_poly.entity_id
_entity_poly.type
_entity_poly.pdbx_seq_one_letter_code
_entity_poly.pdbx_strand_id
1 'polypeptide(L)'
;RITSALVRPWAGVRPVVAPWLEGLGPFWLILAVYLIGLILTEFLSNNAVAVIYTPVAIQLAQELGHDPRPFVVAVMFSATLAFATPVGYQTNMMVYGPGGYRFSDFTKVGLPLNIIVMLVSCALIPLIWPL
;
A
#
# COMPACT_ATOMS: atom_id res chain seq x y z
N ARG A 1 -28.53 4.95 16.90
CA ARG A 1 -28.57 6.29 16.24
C ARG A 1 -27.25 7.08 16.35
N ILE A 2 -26.26 6.64 17.13
CA ILE A 2 -24.91 7.24 17.18
C ILE A 2 -23.96 6.64 16.13
N THR A 3 -24.17 5.36 15.76
CA THR A 3 -23.44 4.68 14.68
C THR A 3 -23.61 5.34 13.31
N SER A 4 -24.77 5.91 13.02
CA SER A 4 -25.04 6.59 11.74
C SER A 4 -24.48 8.01 11.64
N ALA A 5 -23.84 8.54 12.69
CA ALA A 5 -23.22 9.88 12.69
C ALA A 5 -21.70 9.82 12.46
N LEU A 6 -21.06 8.71 12.85
CA LEU A 6 -19.63 8.47 12.64
C LEU A 6 -19.29 7.92 11.26
N VAL A 7 -20.26 7.33 10.56
CA VAL A 7 -20.13 6.86 9.16
C VAL A 7 -20.25 8.02 8.15
N ARG A 8 -20.79 9.18 8.56
CA ARG A 8 -21.09 10.31 7.67
C ARG A 8 -19.91 11.11 7.10
N PRO A 9 -18.72 11.19 7.72
CA PRO A 9 -17.62 11.95 7.14
C PRO A 9 -17.19 11.44 5.75
N TRP A 10 -17.50 10.19 5.43
CA TRP A 10 -17.00 9.47 4.26
C TRP A 10 -18.08 9.15 3.22
N ALA A 11 -19.31 9.60 3.42
CA ALA A 11 -20.43 9.40 2.48
C ALA A 11 -20.14 9.95 1.07
N GLY A 12 -19.20 10.89 0.93
CA GLY A 12 -18.73 11.40 -0.35
C GLY A 12 -17.60 10.61 -1.00
N VAL A 13 -16.89 9.74 -0.25
CA VAL A 13 -15.77 8.95 -0.79
C VAL A 13 -16.28 7.73 -1.55
N ARG A 14 -17.27 7.01 -1.00
CA ARG A 14 -17.84 5.84 -1.65
C ARG A 14 -18.24 6.05 -3.11
N PRO A 15 -19.04 7.06 -3.50
CA PRO A 15 -19.39 7.26 -4.90
C PRO A 15 -18.18 7.60 -5.80
N VAL A 16 -17.07 8.04 -5.22
CA VAL A 16 -15.82 8.33 -5.94
C VAL A 16 -14.99 7.06 -6.15
N VAL A 17 -14.89 6.18 -5.15
CA VAL A 17 -14.07 4.95 -5.25
C VAL A 17 -14.84 3.74 -5.80
N ALA A 18 -16.14 3.66 -5.52
CA ALA A 18 -16.99 2.54 -5.92
C ALA A 18 -16.95 2.24 -7.43
N PRO A 19 -17.03 3.23 -8.35
CA PRO A 19 -17.00 2.94 -9.79
C PRO A 19 -15.71 2.28 -10.26
N TRP A 20 -14.60 2.47 -9.54
CA TRP A 20 -13.29 1.93 -9.91
C TRP A 20 -12.97 0.61 -9.22
N LEU A 21 -13.62 0.31 -8.09
CA LEU A 21 -13.26 -0.79 -7.20
C LEU A 21 -14.39 -1.81 -6.96
N GLU A 22 -15.67 -1.43 -7.07
CA GLU A 22 -16.78 -2.37 -6.90
C GLU A 22 -16.78 -3.41 -8.04
N GLY A 23 -16.90 -4.69 -7.67
CA GLY A 23 -16.89 -5.82 -8.61
C GLY A 23 -15.50 -6.32 -9.02
N LEU A 24 -14.42 -5.67 -8.54
CA LEU A 24 -13.07 -6.20 -8.72
C LEU A 24 -12.86 -7.46 -7.88
N GLY A 25 -12.10 -8.41 -8.44
CA GLY A 25 -11.69 -9.60 -7.72
C GLY A 25 -10.77 -9.27 -6.53
N PRO A 26 -10.68 -10.15 -5.52
CA PRO A 26 -9.87 -9.94 -4.31
C PRO A 26 -8.44 -9.49 -4.57
N PHE A 27 -7.79 -10.09 -5.57
CA PHE A 27 -6.44 -9.72 -6.01
C PHE A 27 -6.32 -8.25 -6.43
N TRP A 28 -7.26 -7.75 -7.23
CA TRP A 28 -7.21 -6.41 -7.81
C TRP A 28 -7.48 -5.31 -6.78
N LEU A 29 -8.36 -5.58 -5.81
CA LEU A 29 -8.59 -4.69 -4.67
C LEU A 29 -7.33 -4.50 -3.83
N ILE A 30 -6.66 -5.61 -3.49
CA ILE A 30 -5.41 -5.57 -2.74
C ILE A 30 -4.30 -4.93 -3.56
N LEU A 31 -4.21 -5.22 -4.86
CA LEU A 31 -3.23 -4.61 -5.76
C LEU A 31 -3.37 -3.09 -5.79
N ALA A 32 -4.59 -2.56 -5.87
CA ALA A 32 -4.82 -1.11 -5.90
C ALA A 32 -4.28 -0.42 -4.64
N VAL A 33 -4.56 -1.00 -3.47
CA VAL A 33 -4.09 -0.49 -2.17
C VAL A 33 -2.59 -0.61 -2.06
N TYR A 34 -2.05 -1.77 -2.41
CA TYR A 34 -0.62 -2.05 -2.36
C TYR A 34 0.18 -1.10 -3.24
N LEU A 35 -0.28 -0.86 -4.47
CA LEU A 35 0.40 0.00 -5.43
C LEU A 35 0.52 1.44 -4.92
N ILE A 36 -0.54 1.98 -4.30
CA ILE A 36 -0.50 3.31 -3.69
C ILE A 36 0.53 3.33 -2.55
N GLY A 37 0.50 2.34 -1.66
CA GLY A 37 1.48 2.25 -0.57
C GLY A 37 2.92 2.13 -1.06
N LEU A 38 3.14 1.36 -2.13
CA LEU A 38 4.45 1.17 -2.75
C LEU A 38 4.98 2.48 -3.34
N ILE A 39 4.11 3.24 -4.04
CA ILE A 39 4.49 4.54 -4.57
C ILE A 39 4.83 5.49 -3.41
N LEU A 40 3.98 5.55 -2.37
CA LEU A 40 4.22 6.43 -1.22
C LEU A 40 5.53 6.10 -0.50
N THR A 41 5.88 4.82 -0.34
CA THR A 41 7.08 4.41 0.40
C THR A 41 8.39 4.72 -0.32
N GLU A 42 8.34 4.94 -1.64
CA GLU A 42 9.53 5.37 -2.39
C GLU A 42 9.83 6.87 -2.18
N PHE A 43 8.89 7.66 -1.64
CA PHE A 43 9.06 9.08 -1.36
C PHE A 43 9.06 9.45 0.13
N LEU A 44 8.37 8.66 0.94
CA LEU A 44 8.24 8.86 2.39
C LEU A 44 8.89 7.71 3.15
N SER A 45 9.23 7.93 4.43
CA SER A 45 9.71 6.84 5.28
C SER A 45 8.61 5.80 5.52
N ASN A 46 9.01 4.53 5.62
CA ASN A 46 8.11 3.40 5.90
C ASN A 46 7.14 3.69 7.07
N ASN A 47 7.66 4.28 8.16
CA ASN A 47 6.87 4.64 9.34
C ASN A 47 5.82 5.73 9.03
N ALA A 48 6.17 6.72 8.21
CA ALA A 48 5.24 7.78 7.82
C ALA A 48 4.11 7.20 6.95
N VAL A 49 4.43 6.35 5.97
CA VAL A 49 3.43 5.69 5.13
C VAL A 49 2.50 4.81 5.96
N ALA A 50 3.05 3.99 6.86
CA ALA A 50 2.25 3.12 7.71
C ALA A 50 1.24 3.91 8.57
N VAL A 51 1.67 5.01 9.18
CA VAL A 51 0.80 5.82 10.05
C VAL A 51 -0.28 6.56 9.26
N ILE A 52 0.07 7.13 8.10
CA ILE A 52 -0.86 7.94 7.29
C ILE A 52 -1.82 7.06 6.50
N TYR A 53 -1.32 5.95 5.93
CA TYR A 53 -2.06 5.19 4.94
C TYR A 53 -2.94 4.08 5.52
N THR A 54 -2.54 3.47 6.65
CA THR A 54 -3.35 2.45 7.35
C THR A 54 -4.78 2.89 7.65
N PRO A 55 -5.04 4.07 8.24
CA PRO A 55 -6.42 4.49 8.50
C PRO A 55 -7.23 4.65 7.20
N VAL A 56 -6.60 5.12 6.10
CA VAL A 56 -7.27 5.23 4.80
C VAL A 56 -7.67 3.85 4.27
N ALA A 57 -6.79 2.85 4.38
CA ALA A 57 -7.08 1.48 3.95
C ALA A 57 -8.17 0.81 4.79
N ILE A 58 -8.20 1.05 6.11
CA ILE A 58 -9.27 0.55 6.99
C ILE A 58 -10.62 1.14 6.59
N GLN A 59 -10.68 2.44 6.36
CA GLN A 59 -11.92 3.10 5.96
C GLN A 59 -12.39 2.62 4.58
N LEU A 60 -11.46 2.44 3.62
CA LEU A 60 -11.79 1.91 2.30
C LEU A 60 -12.41 0.51 2.37
N ALA A 61 -11.85 -0.38 3.19
CA ALA A 61 -12.40 -1.72 3.40
C ALA A 61 -13.83 -1.67 3.95
N GLN A 62 -14.09 -0.80 4.93
CA GLN A 62 -15.42 -0.61 5.52
C GLN A 62 -16.44 -0.07 4.51
N GLU A 63 -16.05 0.90 3.67
CA GLU A 63 -16.91 1.45 2.62
C GLU A 63 -17.28 0.42 1.54
N LEU A 64 -16.35 -0.49 1.23
CA LEU A 64 -16.58 -1.61 0.31
C LEU A 64 -17.26 -2.82 0.97
N GLY A 65 -17.45 -2.81 2.29
CA GLY A 65 -18.09 -3.89 3.05
C GLY A 65 -17.21 -5.13 3.27
N HIS A 66 -15.88 -4.98 3.16
CA HIS A 66 -14.90 -6.05 3.35
C HIS A 66 -14.24 -6.02 4.74
N ASP A 67 -13.62 -7.14 5.14
CA ASP A 67 -12.76 -7.16 6.34
C ASP A 67 -11.56 -6.21 6.15
N PRO A 68 -11.26 -5.31 7.09
CA PRO A 68 -10.10 -4.41 6.99
C PRO A 68 -8.74 -5.11 7.05
N ARG A 69 -8.65 -6.31 7.63
CA ARG A 69 -7.38 -7.04 7.84
C ARG A 69 -6.53 -7.21 6.58
N PRO A 70 -7.03 -7.75 5.45
CA PRO A 70 -6.24 -7.90 4.23
C PRO A 70 -5.73 -6.56 3.68
N PHE A 71 -6.52 -5.48 3.79
CA PHE A 71 -6.10 -4.14 3.38
C PHE A 71 -4.96 -3.59 4.24
N VAL A 72 -5.06 -3.76 5.56
CA VAL A 72 -3.99 -3.35 6.49
C VAL A 72 -2.71 -4.14 6.23
N VAL A 73 -2.82 -5.44 5.98
CA VAL A 73 -1.66 -6.27 5.61
C VAL A 73 -1.03 -5.77 4.30
N ALA A 74 -1.83 -5.42 3.30
CA ALA A 74 -1.33 -4.82 2.06
C ALA A 74 -0.55 -3.51 2.32
N VAL A 75 -1.07 -2.64 3.21
CA VAL A 75 -0.35 -1.43 3.64
C VAL A 75 0.97 -1.77 4.33
N MET A 76 0.98 -2.74 5.26
CA MET A 76 2.20 -3.13 5.97
C MET A 76 3.31 -3.61 5.02
N PHE A 77 2.98 -4.49 4.07
CA PHE A 77 3.96 -4.99 3.09
C PHE A 77 4.42 -3.87 2.14
N SER A 78 3.48 -3.13 1.55
CA SER A 78 3.80 -2.05 0.61
C SER A 78 4.64 -0.94 1.25
N ALA A 79 4.36 -0.56 2.50
CA ALA A 79 5.14 0.44 3.25
C ALA A 79 6.53 -0.05 3.66
N THR A 80 6.85 -1.34 3.50
CA THR A 80 8.18 -1.88 3.84
C THR A 80 9.10 -1.93 2.62
N LEU A 81 8.53 -1.96 1.41
CA LEU A 81 9.24 -2.28 0.18
C LEU A 81 9.66 -1.02 -0.57
N ALA A 82 10.70 -0.36 -0.05
CA ALA A 82 11.33 0.79 -0.68
C ALA A 82 12.69 0.40 -1.28
N PHE A 83 12.67 -0.37 -2.38
CA PHE A 83 13.91 -0.80 -3.04
C PHE A 83 14.30 0.05 -4.24
N ALA A 84 13.36 0.73 -4.89
CA ALA A 84 13.60 1.41 -6.17
C ALA A 84 14.30 2.76 -6.00
N THR A 85 14.33 3.31 -4.79
CA THR A 85 14.98 4.58 -4.47
C THR A 85 15.88 4.48 -3.24
N PRO A 86 16.95 5.30 -3.17
CA PRO A 86 17.76 5.43 -1.98
C PRO A 86 17.04 6.18 -0.85
N VAL A 87 16.01 6.98 -1.15
CA VAL A 87 15.33 7.88 -0.19
C VAL A 87 14.34 7.13 0.70
N GLY A 88 13.64 6.15 0.14
CA GLY A 88 12.53 5.49 0.84
C GLY A 88 12.94 4.76 2.12
N TYR A 89 14.23 4.39 2.28
CA TYR A 89 14.69 3.73 3.51
C TYR A 89 16.07 4.21 3.99
N GLN A 90 16.21 4.37 5.31
CA GLN A 90 17.40 4.97 5.93
C GLN A 90 18.68 4.18 5.62
N THR A 91 18.63 2.85 5.62
CA THR A 91 19.81 2.03 5.35
C THR A 91 20.25 2.09 3.88
N ASN A 92 19.32 2.30 2.94
CA ASN A 92 19.65 2.51 1.53
C ASN A 92 20.48 3.80 1.37
N MET A 93 20.13 4.87 2.09
CA MET A 93 20.92 6.10 2.12
C MET A 93 22.32 5.90 2.72
N MET A 94 22.46 5.08 3.77
CA MET A 94 23.75 4.83 4.41
C MET A 94 24.78 4.21 3.45
N VAL A 95 24.33 3.36 2.52
CA VAL A 95 25.21 2.72 1.53
C VAL A 95 25.30 3.51 0.22
N TYR A 96 24.34 4.39 -0.07
CA TYR A 96 24.28 5.14 -1.33
C TYR A 96 25.55 5.94 -1.62
N GLY A 97 25.98 6.76 -0.65
CA GLY A 97 27.19 7.59 -0.79
C GLY A 97 28.49 6.78 -0.72
N PRO A 98 28.79 6.11 0.41
CA PRO A 98 30.03 5.35 0.59
C PRO A 98 30.20 4.18 -0.40
N GLY A 99 29.10 3.60 -0.89
CA GLY A 99 29.11 2.52 -1.87
C GLY A 99 29.29 2.98 -3.32
N GLY A 100 29.31 4.30 -3.59
CA GLY A 100 29.47 4.84 -4.93
C GLY A 100 28.31 4.52 -5.88
N TYR A 101 27.12 4.20 -5.34
CA TYR A 101 25.94 3.87 -6.14
C TYR A 101 25.35 5.12 -6.78
N ARG A 102 24.77 4.95 -7.97
CA ARG A 102 23.93 5.96 -8.61
C ARG A 102 22.47 5.68 -8.29
N PHE A 103 21.63 6.71 -8.30
CA PHE A 103 20.19 6.55 -8.08
C PHE A 103 19.58 5.49 -9.01
N SER A 104 20.03 5.46 -10.27
CA SER A 104 19.57 4.50 -11.26
C SER A 104 19.94 3.04 -10.95
N ASP A 105 20.95 2.78 -10.12
CA ASP A 105 21.31 1.41 -9.72
C ASP A 105 20.23 0.82 -8.78
N PHE A 106 19.70 1.65 -7.87
CA PHE A 106 18.55 1.30 -7.03
C PHE A 106 17.31 1.03 -7.88
N THR A 107 16.98 1.94 -8.81
CA THR A 107 15.78 1.77 -9.62
C THR A 107 15.85 0.54 -10.53
N LYS A 108 17.01 0.25 -11.13
CA LYS A 108 17.18 -0.90 -12.03
C LYS A 108 16.97 -2.25 -11.34
N VAL A 109 17.42 -2.39 -10.09
CA VAL A 109 17.32 -3.67 -9.36
C VAL A 109 16.08 -3.70 -8.48
N GLY A 110 15.78 -2.59 -7.82
CA GLY A 110 14.69 -2.44 -6.88
C GLY A 110 13.31 -2.45 -7.53
N LEU A 111 13.14 -1.84 -8.71
CA LEU A 111 11.83 -1.81 -9.36
C LEU A 111 11.34 -3.21 -9.78
N PRO A 112 12.15 -4.07 -10.45
CA PRO A 112 11.76 -5.46 -10.69
C PRO A 112 11.44 -6.21 -9.40
N LEU A 113 12.24 -6.02 -8.35
CA LEU A 113 12.04 -6.70 -7.06
C LEU A 113 10.72 -6.27 -6.40
N ASN A 114 10.43 -4.97 -6.39
CA ASN A 114 9.16 -4.43 -5.90
C ASN A 114 7.97 -5.05 -6.63
N ILE A 115 8.02 -5.16 -7.97
CA ILE A 115 6.95 -5.74 -8.77
C ILE A 115 6.74 -7.22 -8.41
N ILE A 116 7.81 -8.00 -8.29
CA ILE A 116 7.71 -9.42 -7.94
C ILE A 116 7.06 -9.58 -6.57
N VAL A 117 7.56 -8.88 -5.54
CA VAL A 117 7.04 -8.99 -4.18
C VAL A 117 5.59 -8.47 -4.10
N MET A 118 5.27 -7.39 -4.83
CA MET A 118 3.90 -6.89 -4.95
C MET A 118 2.95 -7.96 -5.49
N LEU A 119 3.26 -8.57 -6.63
CA LEU A 119 2.39 -9.57 -7.25
C LEU A 119 2.21 -10.80 -6.35
N VAL A 120 3.29 -11.29 -5.75
CA VAL A 120 3.24 -12.42 -4.80
C VAL A 120 2.40 -12.06 -3.58
N SER A 121 2.60 -10.89 -2.99
CA SER A 121 1.86 -10.46 -1.81
C SER A 121 0.36 -10.29 -2.12
N CYS A 122 0.03 -9.65 -3.24
CA CYS A 122 -1.37 -9.46 -3.66
C CYS A 122 -2.08 -10.79 -3.99
N ALA A 123 -1.34 -11.82 -4.42
CA ALA A 123 -1.88 -13.17 -4.60
C ALA A 123 -2.09 -13.89 -3.26
N LEU A 124 -1.15 -13.77 -2.32
CA LEU A 124 -1.19 -14.48 -1.04
C LEU A 124 -2.13 -13.86 -0.01
N ILE A 125 -2.24 -12.54 0.04
CA ILE A 125 -3.04 -11.84 1.06
C ILE A 125 -4.51 -12.30 1.04
N PRO A 126 -5.22 -12.34 -0.11
CA PRO A 126 -6.60 -12.83 -0.16
C PRO A 126 -6.75 -14.32 0.16
N LEU A 127 -5.69 -15.12 -0.05
CA LEU A 127 -5.70 -16.55 0.27
C LEU A 127 -5.64 -16.79 1.78
N ILE A 128 -4.90 -15.95 2.51
CA ILE A 128 -4.74 -16.05 3.97
C ILE A 128 -5.86 -15.29 4.69
N TRP A 129 -6.24 -14.12 4.18
CA TRP A 129 -7.32 -13.28 4.68
C TRP A 129 -8.35 -13.04 3.57
N PRO A 130 -9.37 -13.90 3.49
CA PRO A 130 -10.48 -13.71 2.56
C PRO A 130 -11.16 -12.36 2.78
N LEU A 131 -11.46 -11.69 1.68
CA LEU A 131 -12.13 -10.38 1.62
C LEU A 131 -13.64 -10.47 1.87
#